data_AF-A0A2W0B2X3-F1
#
_entry.id   AF-A0A2W0B2X3-F1
#
_cell.length_a   1.000
_cell.length_b   1.000
_cell.length_c   1.000
_cell.angle_alpha   90.00
_cell.angle_beta   90.00
_cell.angle_gamma   90.00
#
_symmetry.space_group_name_H-M   'P 1'
#
loop_
_entity.id
_entity.type
_entity.pdbx_description
1 polymer ?
#
loop_
_entity_poly.entity_id
_entity_poly.type
_entity_poly.pdbx_seq_one_letter_code
_entity_poly.pdbx_strand_id
1 'polypeptide(L)'
;VVAIGMSFGGMHGYAINPARDFGPRLFSVVAGFRNNGLTDGSGAWLVPIAGPLLGGLLGSALYDFGIRRFLRPQQHMSQTVR
;
A
#
# COMPACT_ATOMS: atom_id res chain seq x y z
N VAL A 1 -2.14 1.00 -10.91
CA VAL A 1 -3.32 0.59 -10.10
C VAL A 1 -4.30 -0.27 -10.90
N VAL A 2 -4.70 0.12 -12.12
CA VAL A 2 -5.70 -0.62 -12.92
C VAL A 2 -5.35 -2.11 -13.11
N ALA A 3 -4.14 -2.44 -13.53
CA ALA A 3 -3.73 -3.85 -13.71
C ALA A 3 -3.86 -4.68 -12.42
N ILE A 4 -3.32 -4.17 -11.29
CA ILE A 4 -3.42 -4.84 -9.99
C ILE A 4 -4.88 -4.96 -9.54
N GLY A 5 -5.69 -3.92 -9.74
CA GLY A 5 -7.11 -3.92 -9.40
C GLY A 5 -7.93 -4.90 -10.25
N MET A 6 -7.63 -5.01 -11.55
CA MET A 6 -8.30 -5.97 -12.42
C MET A 6 -7.90 -7.42 -12.11
N SER A 7 -6.62 -7.67 -11.79
CA SER A 7 -6.13 -9.02 -11.52
C SER A 7 -6.41 -9.51 -10.09
N PHE A 8 -6.38 -8.63 -9.09
CA PHE A 8 -6.45 -9.00 -7.66
C PHE A 8 -7.54 -8.25 -6.88
N GLY A 9 -8.35 -7.41 -7.52
CA GLY A 9 -9.39 -6.62 -6.85
C GLY A 9 -10.65 -7.40 -6.49
N GLY A 10 -10.92 -8.53 -7.13
CA GLY A 10 -12.19 -9.26 -6.97
C GLY A 10 -12.45 -9.81 -5.57
N MET A 11 -11.39 -10.12 -4.80
CA MET A 11 -11.56 -10.68 -3.45
C MET A 11 -11.78 -9.60 -2.39
N HIS A 12 -10.94 -8.56 -2.35
CA HIS A 12 -10.91 -7.57 -1.25
C HIS A 12 -10.74 -6.12 -1.73
N GLY A 13 -11.06 -5.81 -2.99
CA GLY A 13 -11.03 -4.43 -3.49
C GLY A 13 -9.64 -3.79 -3.54
N TYR A 14 -8.57 -4.60 -3.60
CA TYR A 14 -7.17 -4.17 -3.73
C TYR A 14 -6.78 -3.05 -2.74
N ALA A 15 -7.09 -3.22 -1.45
CA ALA A 15 -6.79 -2.24 -0.40
C ALA A 15 -5.29 -2.10 -0.11
N ILE A 16 -4.56 -1.49 -1.05
CA ILE A 16 -3.10 -1.38 -1.08
C ILE A 16 -2.56 -0.16 -0.32
N ASN A 17 -3.45 0.67 0.21
CA ASN A 17 -3.08 1.90 0.92
C ASN A 17 -3.95 2.03 2.18
N PRO A 18 -3.33 2.06 3.39
CA PRO A 18 -4.06 2.17 4.65
C PRO A 18 -4.97 3.40 4.73
N ALA A 19 -4.52 4.57 4.27
CA ALA A 19 -5.32 5.81 4.31
C ALA A 19 -6.52 5.75 3.34
N ARG A 20 -6.33 5.10 2.18
CA ARG A 20 -7.37 4.92 1.14
C ARG A 20 -8.50 3.99 1.58
N ASP A 21 -8.26 3.17 2.61
CA ASP A 21 -9.24 2.24 3.18
C ASP A 21 -9.77 2.72 4.54
N PHE A 22 -8.91 3.10 5.48
CA PHE A 22 -9.32 3.49 6.84
C PHE A 22 -10.13 4.78 6.88
N GLY A 23 -9.76 5.81 6.11
CA GLY A 23 -10.45 7.11 6.11
C GLY A 23 -11.94 7.00 5.75
N PRO A 24 -12.30 6.37 4.61
CA PRO A 24 -13.69 6.12 4.25
C PRO A 24 -14.47 5.27 5.27
N ARG A 25 -13.82 4.31 5.93
CA ARG A 25 -14.46 3.52 7.00
C ARG A 25 -14.73 4.35 8.25
N LEU A 26 -13.78 5.18 8.67
CA LEU A 26 -13.98 6.05 9.83
C LEU A 26 -15.12 7.04 9.56
N PHE A 27 -15.17 7.60 8.36
CA PHE A 27 -16.28 8.44 7.95
C PHE A 27 -17.62 7.69 8.00
N SER A 28 -17.70 6.44 7.54
CA SER A 28 -18.94 5.68 7.56
C SER A 28 -19.41 5.35 8.99
N VAL A 29 -18.49 5.19 9.96
CA VAL A 29 -18.83 5.12 11.39
C VAL A 29 -19.46 6.43 11.85
N VAL A 30 -18.81 7.58 11.59
CA VAL A 30 -19.30 8.90 12.00
C VAL A 30 -20.65 9.24 11.35
N ALA A 31 -20.84 8.85 10.09
CA ALA A 31 -22.07 9.06 9.35
C ALA A 31 -23.19 8.06 9.73
N GLY A 32 -22.96 7.13 10.66
CA GLY A 32 -23.98 6.23 11.20
C GLY A 32 -24.31 5.02 10.32
N PHE A 33 -23.42 4.63 9.41
CA PHE A 33 -23.62 3.44 8.60
C PHE A 33 -23.48 2.17 9.45
N ARG A 34 -24.43 1.25 9.32
CA ARG A 34 -24.41 -0.05 10.02
C ARG A 34 -23.28 -0.96 9.53
N ASN A 35 -23.03 -0.99 8.21
CA ASN A 35 -21.96 -1.78 7.59
C ASN A 35 -20.73 -0.90 7.33
N ASN A 36 -20.14 -0.35 8.39
CA ASN A 36 -18.98 0.54 8.29
C ASN A 36 -17.63 -0.19 8.15
N GLY A 37 -17.62 -1.50 8.40
CA GLY A 37 -16.43 -2.34 8.26
C GLY A 37 -15.31 -2.04 9.27
N LEU A 38 -15.60 -1.32 10.35
CA LEU A 38 -14.72 -1.08 11.52
C LEU A 38 -15.32 -1.68 12.80
N THR A 39 -16.64 -1.60 12.96
CA THR A 39 -17.37 -2.06 14.15
C THR A 39 -18.17 -3.34 13.89
N ASP A 40 -17.84 -4.08 12.83
CA ASP A 40 -18.53 -5.30 12.41
C ASP A 40 -18.10 -6.55 13.21
N GLY A 41 -17.11 -6.42 14.11
CA GLY A 41 -16.58 -7.50 14.93
C GLY A 41 -15.66 -8.48 14.18
N SER A 42 -15.48 -8.31 12.86
CA SER A 42 -14.67 -9.22 12.04
C SER A 42 -13.16 -8.96 12.15
N GLY A 43 -12.78 -7.74 12.54
CA GLY A 43 -11.37 -7.30 12.53
C GLY A 43 -10.79 -7.15 11.12
N ALA A 44 -11.60 -7.24 10.06
CA ALA A 44 -11.13 -7.23 8.68
C ALA A 44 -10.43 -5.91 8.28
N TRP A 45 -10.72 -4.80 8.96
CA TRP A 45 -10.06 -3.51 8.77
C TRP A 45 -8.55 -3.53 9.06
N LEU A 46 -8.06 -4.53 9.79
CA LEU A 46 -6.65 -4.64 10.15
C LEU A 46 -5.80 -5.11 8.97
N VAL A 47 -6.39 -5.91 8.06
CA VAL A 47 -5.69 -6.45 6.88
C VAL A 47 -5.27 -5.34 5.90
N PRO A 48 -6.15 -4.39 5.49
CA PRO A 48 -5.77 -3.22 4.69
C PRO A 48 -4.73 -2.28 5.31
N ILE A 49 -4.45 -2.40 6.61
CA ILE A 49 -3.44 -1.59 7.30
C ILE A 49 -2.12 -2.37 7.38
N ALA A 50 -2.14 -3.54 8.02
CA ALA A 50 -0.93 -4.32 8.25
C ALA A 50 -0.35 -4.89 6.95
N GLY A 51 -1.21 -5.37 6.04
CA GLY A 51 -0.81 -5.97 4.77
C GLY A 51 0.04 -5.03 3.91
N PRO A 52 -0.45 -3.81 3.58
CA PRO A 52 0.34 -2.85 2.81
C PRO A 52 1.60 -2.35 3.50
N LEU A 53 1.59 -2.17 4.82
CA LEU A 53 2.79 -1.72 5.54
C LEU A 53 3.90 -2.77 5.48
N LEU A 54 3.58 -4.04 5.76
CA LEU A 54 4.53 -5.14 5.67
C LEU A 54 4.93 -5.41 4.22
N GLY A 55 3.95 -5.45 3.31
CA GLY A 55 4.18 -5.68 1.88
C GLY A 55 5.03 -4.58 1.23
N GLY A 56 4.86 -3.32 1.63
CA GLY A 56 5.66 -2.19 1.16
C GLY A 56 7.12 -2.32 1.58
N LEU A 57 7.38 -2.69 2.84
CA LEU A 57 8.74 -2.95 3.34
C LEU A 57 9.38 -4.13 2.60
N LEU A 58 8.67 -5.25 2.46
CA LEU A 58 9.16 -6.43 1.74
C LEU A 58 9.41 -6.13 0.25
N GLY A 59 8.50 -5.40 -0.39
CA GLY A 59 8.65 -4.99 -1.79
C GLY A 59 9.85 -4.07 -2.01
N SER A 60 10.07 -3.11 -1.09
CA SER A 60 11.25 -2.24 -1.12
C SER A 60 12.54 -3.04 -0.95
N ALA A 61 12.58 -3.97 0.01
CA ALA A 61 13.74 -4.83 0.21
C ALA A 61 14.02 -5.68 -1.04
N LEU A 62 13.00 -6.29 -1.64
CA LEU A 62 13.13 -7.07 -2.86
C LEU A 62 13.68 -6.21 -4.02
N TYR A 63 13.23 -4.97 -4.16
CA TYR A 63 13.76 -4.05 -5.14
C TYR A 63 15.24 -3.71 -4.87
N ASP A 64 15.58 -3.39 -3.63
CA ASP A 64 16.94 -3.00 -3.24
C ASP A 64 17.95 -4.14 -3.50
N PHE A 65 17.61 -5.37 -3.10
CA PHE A 65 18.49 -6.53 -3.25
C PHE A 65 18.47 -7.13 -4.66
N GLY A 66 17.30 -7.16 -5.31
CA GLY A 66 17.11 -7.83 -6.58
C GLY A 66 17.39 -6.96 -7.80
N ILE A 67 17.22 -5.64 -7.70
CA ILE A 67 17.35 -4.72 -8.85
C ILE A 67 18.38 -3.65 -8.55
N ARG A 68 18.19 -2.86 -7.49
CA ARG A 68 18.99 -1.67 -7.22
C ARG A 68 20.48 -1.97 -7.11
N ARG A 69 20.86 -3.10 -6.51
CA ARG A 69 22.25 -3.55 -6.42
C ARG A 69 22.96 -3.68 -7.78
N PHE A 70 22.22 -3.94 -8.85
CA PHE A 70 22.77 -4.10 -10.21
C PHE A 70 22.68 -2.83 -11.05
N LEU A 71 21.97 -1.80 -10.56
CA LEU A 71 21.96 -0.50 -11.20
C LEU A 71 23.29 0.21 -10.91
N ARG A 72 23.98 0.70 -11.94
CA ARG A 72 25.23 1.45 -11.77
C ARG A 72 24.92 2.74 -11.02
N PRO A 73 25.67 3.10 -9.96
CA PRO A 73 25.60 4.45 -9.39
C PRO A 73 25.91 5.47 -10.50
N GLN A 74 25.06 6.48 -10.69
CA GLN A 74 25.37 7.57 -11.63
C GLN A 74 26.63 8.31 -11.16
N GLN A 75 27.77 8.05 -11.79
CA GLN A 75 29.04 8.72 -11.49
C GLN A 75 29.16 10.14 -12.06
N HIS A 76 28.08 10.80 -12.47
CA HIS A 76 28.13 11.95 -13.39
C HIS A 76 27.62 13.29 -12.86
N MET A 77 27.36 13.46 -11.55
CA MET A 77 26.91 14.76 -11.01
C MET A 77 27.89 15.40 -10.03
N SER A 78 29.20 15.16 -10.21
CA SER A 78 30.27 15.79 -9.43
C SER A 78 31.34 16.46 -10.29
N GLN A 79 31.15 16.58 -11.62
CA GLN A 79 32.13 17.23 -12.51
C GLN A 79 31.62 18.48 -13.24
N THR A 80 30.35 18.89 -13.06
CA THR A 80 29.80 20.09 -13.73
C THR A 80 29.91 21.38 -12.90
N VAL A 81 30.63 21.34 -11.77
CA VAL A 81 30.93 22.53 -10.96
C VAL A 81 32.44 22.57 -10.71
N ARG A 82 33.21 22.79 -11.77
CA ARG A 82 34.58 23.30 -11.74
C ARG A 82 34.78 24.27 -12.87
#